data_AF-A0A379B8W9-F1
#
_entry.id   AF-A0A379B8W9-F1
#
_cell.length_a   1.000
_cell.length_b   1.000
_cell.length_c   1.000
_cell.angle_alpha   90.00
_cell.angle_beta   90.00
_cell.angle_gamma   90.00
#
_symmetry.space_group_name_H-M   'P 1'
#
loop_
_entity.id
_entity.type
_entity.pdbx_description
1 polymer ?
#
loop_
_entity_poly.entity_id
_entity_poly.type
_entity_poly.pdbx_seq_one_letter_code
_entity_poly.pdbx_strand_id
1 'polypeptide(L)'
;MKKFVTLILSTSLLASCSMGGFKPPRAYYKWHLGDEHKISYISTSNYVHEYLTLRENDMRACGMDPVRGESGSAKINLCLEQKGWYLDGGPVCENKLMWNEPECIKWRAKHSKPNAKPWGR
;
A
#
# COMPACT_ATOMS: atom_id res chain seq x y z
N MET A 1 -24.30 15.33 -45.53
CA MET A 1 -23.14 15.74 -44.70
C MET A 1 -23.45 15.70 -43.20
N LYS A 2 -24.49 16.40 -42.68
CA LYS A 2 -24.86 16.37 -41.24
C LYS A 2 -24.94 14.95 -40.63
N LYS A 3 -25.66 14.02 -41.29
CA LYS A 3 -25.84 12.64 -40.81
C LYS A 3 -24.53 11.82 -40.76
N PHE A 4 -23.59 12.10 -41.67
CA PHE A 4 -22.27 11.44 -41.68
C PHE A 4 -21.36 11.98 -40.57
N VAL A 5 -21.40 13.29 -40.31
CA VAL A 5 -20.65 13.90 -39.20
C VAL A 5 -21.14 13.38 -37.85
N THR A 6 -22.46 13.23 -37.66
CA THR A 6 -23.03 12.66 -36.44
C THR A 6 -22.62 11.20 -36.23
N LEU A 7 -22.51 10.42 -37.31
CA LEU A 7 -22.10 9.02 -37.25
C LEU A 7 -20.60 8.85 -36.92
N ILE A 8 -19.75 9.75 -37.39
CA ILE A 8 -18.31 9.74 -37.10
C ILE A 8 -18.04 10.15 -35.64
N LEU A 9 -18.82 11.10 -35.12
CA LEU A 9 -18.69 11.57 -33.73
C LEU A 9 -19.12 10.51 -32.71
N SER A 10 -20.16 9.73 -33.03
CA SER A 10 -20.64 8.66 -32.15
C SER A 10 -19.71 7.44 -32.13
N THR A 11 -19.07 7.09 -33.24
CA THR A 11 -18.11 5.96 -33.28
C THR A 11 -16.78 6.29 -32.61
N SER A 12 -16.33 7.54 -32.65
CA SER A 12 -15.09 7.97 -31.98
C SER A 12 -15.21 8.01 -30.44
N LEU A 13 -16.38 8.35 -29.89
CA LEU A 13 -16.66 8.28 -28.45
C LEU A 13 -16.67 6.83 -27.90
N LEU A 14 -17.14 5.88 -28.71
CA LEU A 14 -17.16 4.46 -28.34
C LEU A 14 -15.76 3.83 -28.39
N ALA A 15 -14.91 4.28 -29.33
CA ALA A 15 -13.52 3.80 -29.44
C ALA A 15 -12.64 4.25 -28.27
N SER A 16 -12.88 5.44 -27.69
CA SER A 16 -12.13 5.94 -26.53
C SER A 16 -12.33 5.13 -25.25
N CYS A 17 -13.45 4.43 -25.09
CA CYS A 17 -13.72 3.60 -23.92
C CYS A 17 -13.06 2.21 -23.99
N SER A 18 -12.55 1.80 -25.16
CA SER A 18 -12.04 0.44 -25.38
C SER A 18 -10.51 0.32 -25.30
N MET A 19 -9.79 1.43 -25.09
CA MET A 19 -8.33 1.45 -24.98
C MET A 19 -7.87 1.30 -23.53
N GLY A 20 -8.07 0.11 -22.95
CA GLY A 20 -7.26 -0.41 -21.86
C GLY A 20 -7.32 0.27 -20.47
N GLY A 21 -7.98 1.43 -20.33
CA GLY A 21 -8.19 2.15 -19.08
C GLY A 21 -6.89 2.60 -18.37
N PHE A 22 -7.00 3.55 -17.45
CA PHE A 22 -5.91 3.82 -16.51
C PHE A 22 -5.61 2.55 -15.70
N LYS A 23 -4.40 2.02 -15.83
CA LYS A 23 -3.90 0.93 -14.98
C LYS A 23 -3.05 1.57 -13.88
N PRO A 24 -3.51 1.63 -12.63
CA PRO A 24 -2.68 2.11 -11.55
C PRO A 24 -1.41 1.25 -11.45
N PRO A 25 -0.29 1.83 -10.99
CA PRO A 25 0.90 1.04 -10.69
C PRO A 25 0.55 -0.07 -9.70
N ARG A 26 1.22 -1.22 -9.83
CA ARG A 26 1.04 -2.32 -8.86
C ARG A 26 1.48 -1.83 -7.49
N ALA A 27 0.64 -2.02 -6.48
CA ALA A 27 1.03 -1.79 -5.10
C ALA A 27 2.20 -2.71 -4.73
N TYR A 28 3.26 -2.14 -4.17
CA TYR A 28 4.43 -2.88 -3.73
C TYR A 28 4.22 -3.51 -2.36
N TYR A 29 3.43 -2.85 -1.52
CA TYR A 29 3.17 -3.27 -0.15
C TYR A 29 1.74 -3.75 0.05
N LYS A 30 1.63 -4.89 0.73
CA LYS A 30 0.37 -5.44 1.25
C LYS A 30 0.50 -5.51 2.76
N TRP A 31 -0.19 -4.59 3.42
CA TRP A 31 -0.19 -4.46 4.87
C TRP A 31 -1.26 -5.34 5.49
N HIS A 32 -0.86 -6.09 6.50
CA HIS A 32 -1.72 -6.91 7.34
C HIS A 32 -1.63 -6.44 8.78
N LEU A 33 -2.70 -6.62 9.53
CA LEU A 33 -2.73 -6.25 10.94
C LEU A 33 -2.32 -7.48 11.78
N GLY A 34 -1.30 -7.32 12.61
CA GLY A 34 -0.84 -8.33 13.58
C GLY A 34 -1.89 -8.62 14.66
N ASP A 35 -1.97 -9.88 15.07
CA ASP A 35 -3.23 -10.51 15.46
C ASP A 35 -3.78 -10.08 16.83
N GLU A 36 -3.03 -10.06 17.93
CA GLU A 36 -3.72 -10.54 19.15
C GLU A 36 -4.44 -9.48 20.03
N HIS A 37 -4.14 -8.18 19.93
CA HIS A 37 -4.76 -7.16 20.81
C HIS A 37 -5.64 -6.11 20.11
N LYS A 38 -5.52 -5.94 18.79
CA LYS A 38 -6.35 -4.97 18.04
C LYS A 38 -7.54 -5.62 17.35
N ILE A 39 -7.43 -6.91 16.99
CA ILE A 39 -8.53 -7.64 16.34
C ILE A 39 -9.64 -7.99 17.35
N SER A 40 -9.30 -8.21 18.63
CA SER A 40 -10.31 -8.43 19.68
C SER A 40 -11.18 -7.19 19.98
N TYR A 41 -10.69 -5.99 19.70
CA TYR A 41 -11.47 -4.75 19.76
C TYR A 41 -12.43 -4.61 18.56
N ILE A 42 -12.13 -5.32 17.46
CA ILE A 42 -12.91 -5.26 16.23
C ILE A 42 -14.10 -6.21 16.35
N SER A 43 -15.31 -5.65 16.43
CA SER A 43 -16.57 -6.37 16.48
C SER A 43 -16.75 -7.26 15.25
N THR A 44 -17.19 -8.51 15.45
CA THR A 44 -17.47 -9.45 14.35
C THR A 44 -18.60 -8.98 13.43
N SER A 45 -19.53 -8.13 13.90
CA SER A 45 -20.62 -7.63 13.07
C SER A 45 -20.18 -6.55 12.07
N ASN A 46 -19.11 -5.81 12.39
CA ASN A 46 -18.62 -4.66 11.60
C ASN A 46 -17.13 -4.76 11.26
N TYR A 47 -16.57 -5.98 11.26
CA TYR A 47 -15.14 -6.23 11.12
C TYR A 47 -14.48 -5.45 9.97
N VAL A 48 -15.09 -5.49 8.78
CA VAL A 48 -14.54 -4.81 7.59
C VAL A 48 -14.48 -3.30 7.79
N HIS A 49 -15.55 -2.69 8.32
CA HIS A 49 -15.61 -1.25 8.51
C HIS A 49 -14.59 -0.78 9.55
N GLU A 50 -14.50 -1.48 10.68
CA GLU A 50 -13.58 -1.15 11.77
C GLU A 50 -12.12 -1.39 11.38
N TYR A 51 -11.83 -2.48 10.67
CA TYR A 51 -10.51 -2.75 10.11
C TYR A 51 -10.08 -1.64 9.15
N LEU A 52 -10.95 -1.23 8.21
CA LEU A 52 -10.64 -0.16 7.26
C LEU A 52 -10.47 1.19 7.95
N THR A 53 -11.30 1.48 8.96
CA THR A 53 -11.21 2.70 9.77
C THR A 53 -9.91 2.76 10.55
N LEU A 54 -9.52 1.66 11.20
CA LEU A 54 -8.25 1.55 11.90
C LEU A 54 -7.07 1.73 10.94
N ARG A 55 -7.10 1.05 9.80
CA ARG A 55 -6.08 1.18 8.75
C ARG A 55 -5.92 2.62 8.30
N GLU A 56 -7.04 3.29 7.99
CA GLU A 56 -7.03 4.67 7.55
C GLU A 56 -6.45 5.60 8.63
N ASN A 57 -6.90 5.46 9.87
CA ASN A 57 -6.43 6.28 10.99
C ASN A 57 -4.93 6.09 11.26
N ASP A 58 -4.46 4.83 11.30
CA ASP A 58 -3.05 4.52 11.53
C ASP A 58 -2.16 5.02 10.38
N MET A 59 -2.61 4.88 9.13
CA MET A 59 -1.90 5.40 7.96
C MET A 59 -1.79 6.92 8.00
N ARG A 60 -2.92 7.62 8.22
CA ARG A 60 -2.93 9.09 8.33
C ARG A 60 -2.06 9.59 9.48
N ALA A 61 -2.09 8.92 10.64
CA ALA A 61 -1.25 9.27 11.78
C ALA A 61 0.25 9.14 11.49
N CYS A 62 0.65 8.21 10.61
CA CYS A 62 2.03 8.07 10.15
C CYS A 62 2.38 8.95 8.93
N GLY A 63 1.43 9.70 8.38
CA GLY A 63 1.62 10.49 7.17
C GLY A 63 1.58 9.67 5.87
N MET A 64 1.06 8.44 5.91
CA MET A 64 0.83 7.60 4.73
C MET A 64 -0.53 7.93 4.11
N ASP A 65 -0.56 8.06 2.78
CA ASP A 65 -1.83 8.13 2.04
C ASP A 65 -2.56 6.78 2.12
N PRO A 66 -3.75 6.72 2.75
CA PRO A 66 -4.48 5.47 2.91
C PRO A 66 -5.00 4.88 1.59
N VAL A 67 -5.18 5.72 0.56
CA VAL A 67 -5.61 5.29 -0.78
C VAL A 67 -4.47 4.56 -1.48
N ARG A 68 -3.26 5.12 -1.41
CA ARG A 68 -2.06 4.49 -1.98
C ARG A 68 -1.62 3.26 -1.17
N GLY A 69 -1.66 3.37 0.17
CA GLY A 69 -1.29 2.29 1.08
C GLY A 69 0.19 1.92 1.10
N GLU A 70 1.06 2.79 0.59
CA GLU A 70 2.51 2.62 0.56
C GLU A 70 3.19 3.99 0.62
N SER A 71 4.42 4.01 1.13
CA SER A 71 5.26 5.21 1.14
C SER A 71 6.66 4.89 0.65
N GLY A 72 7.27 5.83 -0.08
CA GLY A 72 8.70 5.80 -0.41
C GLY A 72 9.60 6.13 0.78
N SER A 73 9.03 6.49 1.94
CA SER A 73 9.79 6.85 3.14
C SER A 73 9.86 5.70 4.13
N ALA A 74 11.09 5.26 4.45
CA ALA A 74 11.35 4.30 5.51
C ALA A 74 10.73 4.71 6.85
N LYS A 75 10.81 6.01 7.21
CA LYS A 75 10.22 6.55 8.45
C LYS A 75 8.71 6.32 8.53
N ILE A 76 7.99 6.59 7.44
CA ILE A 76 6.53 6.43 7.39
C ILE A 76 6.15 4.96 7.47
N ASN A 77 6.84 4.10 6.74
CA ASN A 77 6.58 2.66 6.75
C ASN A 77 6.91 2.02 8.11
N LEU A 78 8.02 2.39 8.73
CA LEU A 78 8.41 1.94 10.08
C LEU A 78 7.40 2.39 11.16
N CYS A 79 6.86 3.60 11.05
CA CYS A 79 5.79 4.07 11.95
C CYS A 79 4.57 3.15 11.89
N LEU A 80 4.19 2.71 10.69
CA LEU A 80 3.06 1.81 10.51
C LEU A 80 3.37 0.41 11.07
N GLU A 81 4.59 -0.09 10.88
CA GLU A 81 5.05 -1.34 11.50
C GLU A 81 4.98 -1.30 13.02
N GLN A 82 5.43 -0.20 13.64
CA GLN A 82 5.36 0.00 15.09
C GLN A 82 3.93 -0.01 15.63
N LYS A 83 2.94 0.31 14.79
CA LYS A 83 1.51 0.24 15.13
C LYS A 83 0.93 -1.18 15.02
N GLY A 84 1.75 -2.17 14.69
CA GLY A 84 1.37 -3.58 14.61
C GLY A 84 0.98 -4.03 13.20
N TRP A 85 1.22 -3.22 12.17
CA TRP A 85 1.04 -3.65 10.78
C TRP A 85 2.29 -4.38 10.29
N TYR A 86 2.14 -5.35 9.40
CA TYR A 86 3.28 -6.08 8.83
C TYR A 86 3.08 -6.36 7.34
N LEU A 87 4.19 -6.61 6.63
CA LEU A 87 4.20 -6.95 5.22
C LEU A 87 4.43 -8.45 5.03
N ASP A 88 3.84 -9.02 3.98
CA ASP A 88 4.02 -10.44 3.62
C ASP A 88 5.49 -10.85 3.48
N GLY A 89 6.33 -9.93 2.99
CA GLY A 89 7.75 -10.18 2.75
C GLY A 89 8.63 -10.12 3.99
N GLY A 90 8.10 -9.67 5.13
CA GLY A 90 8.85 -9.40 6.35
C GLY A 90 9.05 -7.90 6.62
N PRO A 91 10.01 -7.52 7.47
CA PRO A 91 10.19 -6.14 7.90
C PRO A 91 10.45 -5.20 6.72
N VAL A 92 9.85 -4.01 6.75
CA VAL A 92 10.00 -2.93 5.76
C VAL A 92 11.47 -2.68 5.45
N CYS A 93 12.31 -2.61 6.48
CA CYS A 93 13.71 -2.29 6.31
C CYS A 93 14.53 -3.43 5.71
N GLU A 94 13.98 -4.62 5.59
CA GLU A 94 14.56 -5.71 4.80
C GLU A 94 14.04 -5.71 3.36
N ASN A 95 13.15 -4.80 2.97
CA ASN A 95 12.73 -4.63 1.58
C ASN A 95 13.85 -4.02 0.72
N LYS A 96 14.00 -4.51 -0.51
CA LYS A 96 14.98 -4.05 -1.50
C LYS A 96 14.92 -2.54 -1.78
N LEU A 97 13.72 -1.94 -1.80
CA LEU A 97 13.53 -0.50 -2.05
C LEU A 97 13.98 0.36 -0.85
N MET A 98 13.86 -0.19 0.36
CA MET A 98 14.22 0.49 1.61
C MET A 98 15.62 0.10 2.11
N TRP A 99 16.32 -0.77 1.38
CA TRP A 99 17.54 -1.40 1.86
C TRP A 99 18.62 -0.36 2.19
N ASN A 100 18.78 0.66 1.34
CA ASN A 100 19.84 1.65 1.52
C ASN A 100 19.40 2.89 2.31
N GLU A 101 18.15 2.93 2.82
CA GLU A 101 17.67 4.06 3.61
C GLU A 101 18.42 4.13 4.95
N PRO A 102 18.92 5.32 5.37
CA PRO A 102 19.70 5.48 6.60
C PRO A 102 18.97 4.98 7.86
N GLU A 103 17.66 5.24 7.95
CA GLU A 103 16.79 4.76 9.02
C GLU A 103 16.76 3.23 9.04
N CYS A 104 16.68 2.61 7.87
CA CYS A 104 16.65 1.16 7.75
C CYS A 104 18.01 0.51 8.01
N ILE A 105 19.12 1.14 7.65
CA ILE A 105 20.46 0.67 8.04
C ILE A 105 20.58 0.64 9.57
N LYS A 106 20.16 1.72 10.25
CA LYS A 106 20.17 1.80 11.72
C LYS A 106 19.23 0.78 12.36
N TRP A 107 18.05 0.57 11.78
CA TRP A 107 17.08 -0.40 12.26
C TRP A 107 17.62 -1.83 12.11
N ARG A 108 18.13 -2.20 10.92
CA ARG A 108 18.65 -3.55 10.66
C ARG A 108 19.85 -3.90 11.53
N ALA A 109 20.73 -2.93 11.83
CA ALA A 109 21.85 -3.13 12.75
C ALA A 109 21.42 -3.60 14.15
N LYS A 110 20.18 -3.29 14.57
CA LYS A 110 19.62 -3.68 15.88
C LYS A 110 18.70 -4.90 15.82
N HIS A 111 17.96 -5.06 14.73
CA HIS A 111 16.82 -5.97 14.66
C HIS A 111 16.96 -7.11 13.64
N SER A 112 17.77 -6.92 12.59
CA SER A 112 17.91 -7.93 11.54
C SER A 112 18.91 -9.02 11.90
N LYS A 113 18.72 -10.18 11.27
CA LYS A 113 19.73 -11.25 11.32
C LYS A 113 21.02 -10.80 10.63
N PRO A 114 22.22 -11.22 11.09
CA PRO A 114 23.50 -10.82 10.50
C PRO A 114 23.66 -11.11 8.99
N ASN A 115 22.89 -12.07 8.48
CA ASN A 115 22.89 -12.49 7.08
C ASN A 115 21.55 -12.21 6.37
N ALA A 116 20.76 -11.24 6.88
CA ALA A 116 19.53 -10.81 6.23
C ALA A 116 19.81 -10.43 4.77
N LYS A 117 18.92 -10.86 3.86
CA LYS A 117 18.98 -10.53 2.44
C LYS A 117 17.74 -9.70 2.09
N PRO A 118 17.89 -8.70 1.20
CA PRO A 118 16.74 -7.89 0.81
C PRO A 118 15.66 -8.76 0.17
N TRP A 119 14.41 -8.57 0.58
CA TRP A 119 13.23 -9.17 -0.03
C TRP A 119 12.52 -8.17 -0.97
N GLY A 120 11.69 -8.69 -1.87
CA GLY A 120 11.01 -7.90 -2.90
C GLY A 120 11.70 -8.03 -4.26
N ARG A 121 10.90 -7.96 -5.33
CA ARG A 121 11.37 -8.14 -6.71
C ARG A 121 11.99 -6.85 -7.24
#